data_AF-A0A843FXK8-F1
#
_entry.id   AF-A0A843FXK8-F1
#
_cell.length_a   1.000
_cell.length_b   1.000
_cell.length_c   1.000
_cell.angle_alpha   90.00
_cell.angle_beta   90.00
_cell.angle_gamma   90.00
#
_symmetry.space_group_name_H-M   'P 1'
#
loop_
_entity.id
_entity.type
_entity.pdbx_description
1 polymer ?
#
loop_
_entity_poly.entity_id
_entity_poly.type
_entity_poly.pdbx_seq_one_letter_code
_entity_poly.pdbx_strand_id
1 'polypeptide(L)'
;MTVFVAVEHGECEIRLCKYLSEWLRTDIVPVSRNKGAETISLRESGEFLKQGPFKDLNALNKYYKEYKKGRVSRKLKMSEITIFVIMDVDSDRVSAKSFRSKDMFRDSPFYECIVPVMSDPDLDSIMKQAGFEIPERNKPKRYSEILDSLESVDELESLLQGKDTDIPRMIRIIKEHCPDFQ
;
A
#
# COMPACT_ATOMS: atom_id res chain seq x y z
N MET A 1 -1.42 10.02 -16.12
CA MET A 1 -0.63 10.01 -14.88
C MET A 1 -1.52 9.48 -13.77
N THR A 2 -1.29 8.24 -13.36
CA THR A 2 -2.00 7.62 -12.24
C THR A 2 -1.36 8.07 -10.93
N VAL A 3 -2.18 8.35 -9.92
CA VAL A 3 -1.74 8.57 -8.53
C VAL A 3 -2.11 7.32 -7.74
N PHE A 4 -1.11 6.77 -7.07
CA PHE A 4 -1.30 5.65 -6.16
C PHE A 4 -1.52 6.18 -4.76
N VAL A 5 -2.50 5.62 -4.07
CA VAL A 5 -2.77 5.89 -2.66
C VAL A 5 -2.62 4.56 -1.94
N ALA A 6 -1.75 4.51 -0.92
CA ALA A 6 -1.53 3.30 -0.14
C ALA A 6 -2.16 3.47 1.24
N VAL A 7 -3.16 2.65 1.56
CA VAL A 7 -3.69 2.51 2.92
C VAL A 7 -2.91 1.44 3.62
N GLU A 8 -2.15 1.83 4.64
CA GLU A 8 -1.10 0.98 5.22
C GLU A 8 -1.45 0.52 6.63
N HIS A 9 -1.23 -0.77 6.88
CA HIS A 9 -1.42 -1.40 8.18
C HIS A 9 -0.51 -0.81 9.27
N GLY A 10 0.78 -0.60 8.97
CA GLY A 10 1.74 -0.05 9.92
C GLY A 10 3.00 0.57 9.31
N GLU A 11 4.00 0.75 10.15
CA GLU A 11 5.25 1.43 9.82
C GLU A 11 6.15 0.71 8.80
N CYS A 12 6.04 -0.62 8.69
CA CYS A 12 6.82 -1.41 7.74
C CYS A 12 6.29 -1.19 6.31
N GLU A 13 4.96 -1.18 6.14
CA GLU A 13 4.29 -0.94 4.86
C GLU A 13 4.57 0.48 4.36
N ILE A 14 4.55 1.48 5.25
CA ILE A 14 4.96 2.86 4.93
C ILE A 14 6.35 2.90 4.27
N ARG A 15 7.30 2.11 4.81
CA ARG A 15 8.68 2.08 4.28
C ARG A 15 8.75 1.37 2.94
N LEU A 16 8.01 0.27 2.77
CA LEU A 16 7.87 -0.41 1.49
C LEU A 16 7.33 0.54 0.41
N CYS A 17 6.22 1.23 0.68
CA CYS A 17 5.63 2.17 -0.28
C CYS A 17 6.56 3.34 -0.58
N LYS A 18 7.29 3.85 0.43
CA LYS A 18 8.31 4.89 0.20
C LYS A 18 9.41 4.40 -0.72
N TYR A 19 9.97 3.21 -0.47
CA TYR A 19 10.98 2.59 -1.33
C TYR A 19 10.47 2.46 -2.77
N LEU A 20 9.25 1.94 -2.97
CA LEU A 20 8.65 1.80 -4.29
C LEU A 20 8.43 3.16 -4.97
N SER A 21 7.97 4.17 -4.23
CA SER A 21 7.76 5.52 -4.74
C SER A 21 9.06 6.15 -5.23
N GLU A 22 10.16 5.98 -4.47
CA GLU A 22 11.48 6.52 -4.80
C GLU A 22 12.08 5.82 -6.02
N TRP A 23 12.06 4.48 -6.04
CA TRP A 23 12.61 3.71 -7.14
C TRP A 23 11.83 3.89 -8.43
N LEU A 24 10.50 3.80 -8.39
CA LEU A 24 9.64 3.91 -9.57
C LEU A 24 9.35 5.36 -9.96
N ARG A 25 9.91 6.34 -9.22
CA ARG A 25 9.76 7.79 -9.46
C ARG A 25 8.31 8.23 -9.62
N THR A 26 7.43 7.62 -8.83
CA THR A 26 5.98 7.81 -8.92
C THR A 26 5.39 8.10 -7.55
N ASP A 27 4.25 8.79 -7.53
CA ASP A 27 3.58 9.13 -6.29
C ASP A 27 2.81 7.94 -5.74
N ILE A 28 3.34 7.37 -4.66
CA ILE A 28 2.59 6.47 -3.77
C ILE A 28 2.32 7.25 -2.49
N VAL A 29 1.09 7.76 -2.38
CA VAL A 29 0.63 8.65 -1.31
C VAL A 29 0.23 7.80 -0.11
N PRO A 30 1.00 7.81 0.99
CA PRO A 30 0.68 6.99 2.16
C PRO A 30 -0.51 7.58 2.91
N VAL A 31 -1.43 6.72 3.34
CA VAL A 31 -2.54 7.05 4.24
C VAL A 31 -2.58 6.00 5.34
N SER A 32 -2.21 6.40 6.55
CA SER A 32 -2.17 5.52 7.71
C SER A 32 -2.79 6.21 8.93
N ARG A 33 -3.26 5.42 9.90
CA ARG A 33 -3.77 5.98 11.16
C ARG A 33 -2.59 6.46 11.99
N ASN A 34 -2.66 7.71 12.45
CA ASN A 34 -1.60 8.36 13.23
C ASN A 34 -0.19 8.18 12.64
N LYS A 35 -0.05 8.29 11.30
CA LYS A 35 1.21 8.10 10.57
C LYS A 35 1.86 6.72 10.77
N GLY A 36 1.05 5.68 10.99
CA GLY A 36 1.50 4.30 11.20
C GLY A 36 1.75 3.95 12.68
N ALA A 37 1.57 4.90 13.60
CA ALA A 37 1.65 4.62 15.04
C ALA A 37 0.44 3.82 15.55
N GLU A 38 -0.66 3.81 14.80
CA GLU A 38 -1.83 2.99 15.07
C GLU A 38 -2.16 2.12 13.86
N THR A 39 -2.48 0.87 14.15
CA THR A 39 -2.77 -0.13 13.13
C THR A 39 -4.20 0.01 12.61
N ILE A 40 -4.36 -0.06 11.30
CA ILE A 40 -5.67 -0.27 10.68
C ILE A 40 -5.89 -1.78 10.62
N SER A 41 -6.84 -2.30 11.39
CA SER A 41 -7.15 -3.72 11.33
C SER A 41 -7.89 -4.06 10.03
N LEU A 42 -7.74 -5.32 9.59
CA LEU A 42 -8.44 -5.85 8.42
C LEU A 42 -9.96 -5.58 8.49
N ARG A 43 -10.57 -5.75 9.67
CA ARG A 43 -12.00 -5.49 9.93
C ARG A 43 -12.40 -4.03 9.75
N GLU A 44 -11.53 -3.11 10.15
CA GLU A 44 -11.79 -1.67 10.10
C GLU A 44 -11.54 -1.05 8.72
N SER A 45 -10.83 -1.76 7.83
CA SER A 45 -10.43 -1.25 6.52
C SER A 45 -11.62 -0.77 5.68
N GLY A 46 -12.77 -1.46 5.75
CA GLY A 46 -14.00 -1.08 5.05
C GLY A 46 -14.57 0.26 5.51
N GLU A 47 -14.69 0.46 6.83
CA GLU A 47 -15.13 1.75 7.39
C GLU A 47 -14.11 2.86 7.16
N PHE A 48 -12.81 2.54 7.25
CA PHE A 48 -11.74 3.49 7.02
C PHE A 48 -11.81 4.11 5.61
N LEU A 49 -12.18 3.31 4.60
CA LEU A 49 -12.33 3.75 3.21
C LEU A 49 -13.66 4.46 2.90
N LYS A 50 -14.41 4.86 3.94
CA LYS A 50 -15.61 5.70 3.83
C LYS A 50 -15.47 7.06 4.54
N GLN A 51 -14.33 7.32 5.15
CA GLN A 51 -14.10 8.50 5.99
C GLN A 51 -12.80 9.24 5.63
N GLY A 52 -12.61 10.41 6.24
CA GLY A 52 -11.36 11.18 6.09
C GLY A 52 -11.07 11.52 4.61
N PRO A 53 -9.88 11.17 4.09
CA PRO A 53 -9.55 11.35 2.67
C PRO A 53 -10.46 10.56 1.72
N PHE A 54 -11.06 9.46 2.18
CA PHE A 54 -11.83 8.54 1.34
C PHE A 54 -13.34 8.78 1.38
N LYS A 55 -13.80 9.83 2.07
CA LYS A 55 -15.23 10.17 2.11
C LYS A 55 -15.79 10.58 0.74
N ASP A 56 -14.97 11.24 -0.08
CA ASP A 56 -15.32 11.70 -1.42
C ASP A 56 -14.07 12.17 -2.21
N LEU A 57 -14.22 12.38 -3.51
CA LEU A 57 -13.13 12.81 -4.39
C LEU A 57 -12.56 14.20 -4.03
N ASN A 58 -13.35 15.12 -3.46
CA ASN A 58 -12.85 16.43 -3.05
C ASN A 58 -11.94 16.33 -1.83
N ALA A 59 -12.30 15.47 -0.87
CA ALA A 59 -11.51 15.18 0.32
C ALA A 59 -10.16 14.56 -0.05
N LEU A 60 -10.16 13.57 -0.96
CA LEU A 60 -8.94 12.96 -1.44
C LEU A 60 -8.05 13.97 -2.17
N ASN A 61 -8.64 14.81 -3.01
CA ASN A 61 -7.91 15.89 -3.70
C ASN A 61 -7.28 16.88 -2.72
N LYS A 62 -8.00 17.25 -1.66
CA LYS A 62 -7.45 18.11 -0.59
C LYS A 62 -6.27 17.43 0.09
N TYR A 63 -6.42 16.17 0.48
CA TYR A 63 -5.36 15.38 1.10
C TYR A 63 -4.11 15.28 0.20
N TYR A 64 -4.29 14.95 -1.08
CA TYR A 64 -3.19 14.87 -2.03
C TYR A 64 -2.48 16.22 -2.22
N LYS A 65 -3.24 17.33 -2.28
CA LYS A 65 -2.66 18.67 -2.36
C LYS A 65 -1.83 19.02 -1.12
N GLU A 66 -2.31 18.64 0.07
CA GLU A 66 -1.59 18.82 1.34
C GLU A 66 -0.31 17.97 1.37
N TYR A 67 -0.38 16.69 0.98
CA TYR A 67 0.77 15.81 0.82
C TYR A 67 1.83 16.41 -0.13
N LYS A 68 1.38 17.01 -1.23
CA LYS A 68 2.23 17.73 -2.19
C LYS A 68 2.66 19.13 -1.76
N LYS A 69 2.37 19.53 -0.52
CA LYS A 69 2.71 20.87 0.01
C LYS A 69 2.22 21.99 -0.90
N GLY A 70 1.05 21.83 -1.50
CA GLY A 70 0.43 22.80 -2.40
C GLY A 70 1.06 22.93 -3.79
N ARG A 71 2.07 22.12 -4.14
CA ARG A 71 2.76 22.16 -5.44
C ARG A 71 1.91 21.66 -6.62
N VAL A 72 0.76 21.05 -6.33
CA VAL A 72 -0.18 20.58 -7.35
C VAL A 72 -1.44 21.45 -7.30
N SER A 73 -1.80 22.01 -8.46
CA SER A 73 -3.01 22.83 -8.64
C SER A 73 -4.16 22.05 -9.30
N ARG A 74 -3.86 20.95 -10.01
CA ARG A 74 -4.87 20.13 -10.70
C ARG A 74 -5.61 19.23 -9.70
N LYS A 75 -6.88 18.97 -10.01
CA LYS A 75 -7.65 17.92 -9.34
C LYS A 75 -7.48 16.58 -10.06
N LEU A 76 -7.40 15.50 -9.29
CA LEU A 76 -7.47 14.12 -9.73
C LEU A 76 -8.89 13.77 -10.17
N LYS A 77 -8.98 12.99 -11.25
CA LYS A 77 -10.20 12.30 -11.68
C LYS A 77 -10.21 10.87 -11.15
N MET A 78 -11.39 10.26 -11.06
CA MET A 78 -11.52 8.86 -10.58
C MET A 78 -10.68 7.88 -11.41
N SER A 79 -10.62 8.07 -12.74
CA SER A 79 -9.82 7.25 -13.66
C SER A 79 -8.30 7.40 -13.49
N GLU A 80 -7.84 8.34 -12.67
CA GLU A 80 -6.41 8.57 -12.41
C GLU A 80 -6.00 8.07 -11.03
N ILE A 81 -6.88 7.38 -10.30
CA ILE A 81 -6.66 6.96 -8.92
C ILE A 81 -6.62 5.44 -8.86
N THR A 82 -5.60 4.92 -8.17
CA THR A 82 -5.54 3.52 -7.73
C THR A 82 -5.25 3.52 -6.24
N ILE A 83 -6.08 2.83 -5.47
CA ILE A 83 -5.96 2.75 -4.01
C ILE A 83 -5.51 1.34 -3.64
N PHE A 84 -4.26 1.18 -3.26
CA PHE A 84 -3.78 -0.06 -2.64
C PHE A 84 -4.18 -0.07 -1.17
N VAL A 85 -4.84 -1.13 -0.74
CA VAL A 85 -5.15 -1.36 0.67
C VAL A 85 -4.26 -2.50 1.12
N ILE A 86 -3.24 -2.19 1.91
CA ILE A 86 -2.16 -3.11 2.27
C ILE A 86 -2.39 -3.60 3.69
N MET A 87 -2.70 -4.88 3.84
CA MET A 87 -3.08 -5.48 5.13
C MET A 87 -2.42 -6.84 5.36
N ASP A 88 -2.07 -7.10 6.62
CA ASP A 88 -1.77 -8.46 7.07
C ASP A 88 -3.08 -9.24 7.28
N VAL A 89 -3.04 -10.54 7.03
CA VAL A 89 -4.21 -11.41 7.24
C VAL A 89 -4.35 -11.79 8.72
N ASP A 90 -3.23 -11.93 9.42
CA ASP A 90 -3.14 -12.45 10.78
C ASP A 90 -3.95 -13.76 10.93
N SER A 91 -4.93 -13.76 11.84
CA SER A 91 -5.81 -14.90 12.13
C SER A 91 -7.26 -14.71 11.62
N ASP A 92 -7.58 -13.56 11.02
CA ASP A 92 -8.95 -13.18 10.69
C ASP A 92 -9.37 -13.59 9.26
N ARG A 93 -9.43 -14.91 9.05
CA ARG A 93 -9.67 -15.54 7.73
C ARG A 93 -11.01 -15.12 7.08
N VAL A 94 -12.05 -14.83 7.88
CA VAL A 94 -13.38 -14.42 7.37
C VAL A 94 -13.29 -13.04 6.72
N SER A 95 -12.70 -12.08 7.43
CA SER A 95 -12.49 -10.74 6.89
C SER A 95 -11.52 -10.76 5.71
N ALA A 96 -10.51 -11.65 5.72
CA ALA A 96 -9.55 -11.78 4.61
C ALA A 96 -10.24 -12.20 3.31
N LYS A 97 -11.22 -13.10 3.37
CA LYS A 97 -12.03 -13.47 2.21
C LYS A 97 -12.83 -12.28 1.69
N SER A 98 -13.51 -11.55 2.58
CA SER A 98 -14.28 -10.35 2.22
C SER A 98 -13.39 -9.27 1.60
N PHE A 99 -12.24 -9.02 2.21
CA PHE A 99 -11.20 -8.10 1.74
C PHE A 99 -10.73 -8.45 0.33
N ARG A 100 -10.36 -9.72 0.09
CA ARG A 100 -9.90 -10.20 -1.22
C ARG A 100 -10.97 -10.04 -2.29
N SER A 101 -12.22 -10.35 -1.95
CA SER A 101 -13.37 -10.18 -2.85
C SER A 101 -13.81 -8.72 -3.04
N LYS A 102 -13.24 -7.78 -2.27
CA LYS A 102 -13.64 -6.37 -2.14
C LYS A 102 -15.03 -6.15 -1.54
N ASP A 103 -15.69 -7.18 -1.03
CA ASP A 103 -17.06 -7.10 -0.53
C ASP A 103 -17.23 -6.09 0.60
N MET A 104 -16.23 -5.97 1.48
CA MET A 104 -16.25 -4.98 2.57
C MET A 104 -16.07 -3.53 2.11
N PHE A 105 -15.74 -3.30 0.83
CA PHE A 105 -15.54 -1.97 0.26
C PHE A 105 -16.72 -1.53 -0.62
N ARG A 106 -17.78 -2.32 -0.74
CA ARG A 106 -18.91 -2.07 -1.67
C ARG A 106 -19.53 -0.68 -1.51
N ASP A 107 -19.55 -0.16 -0.29
CA ASP A 107 -20.13 1.15 0.02
C ASP A 107 -19.10 2.30 -0.09
N SER A 108 -17.85 2.02 -0.46
CA SER A 108 -16.83 3.05 -0.65
C SER A 108 -17.09 3.81 -1.96
N PRO A 109 -16.99 5.15 -1.96
CA PRO A 109 -17.00 5.95 -3.19
C PRO A 109 -15.89 5.59 -4.18
N PHE A 110 -14.86 4.89 -3.71
CA PHE A 110 -13.69 4.49 -4.48
C PHE A 110 -13.65 2.98 -4.77
N TYR A 111 -14.78 2.26 -4.63
CA TYR A 111 -14.85 0.81 -4.82
C TYR A 111 -14.10 0.33 -6.06
N GLU A 112 -14.32 0.96 -7.22
CA GLU A 112 -13.66 0.59 -8.48
C GLU A 112 -12.15 0.87 -8.51
N CYS A 113 -11.67 1.85 -7.73
CA CYS A 113 -10.25 2.20 -7.63
C CYS A 113 -9.47 1.33 -6.63
N ILE A 114 -10.16 0.56 -5.79
CA ILE A 114 -9.53 -0.21 -4.72
C ILE A 114 -8.90 -1.51 -5.26
N VAL A 115 -7.64 -1.71 -4.91
CA VAL A 115 -6.86 -2.93 -5.14
C VAL A 115 -6.42 -3.46 -3.77
N PRO A 116 -7.03 -4.56 -3.29
CA PRO A 116 -6.57 -5.24 -2.08
C PRO A 116 -5.17 -5.81 -2.27
N VAL A 117 -4.30 -5.62 -1.28
CA VAL A 117 -2.95 -6.18 -1.22
C VAL A 117 -2.76 -6.84 0.14
N MET A 118 -2.60 -8.16 0.18
CA MET A 118 -2.42 -8.89 1.44
C MET A 118 -1.06 -9.56 1.56
N SER A 119 -0.64 -9.81 2.80
CA SER A 119 0.42 -10.73 3.18
C SER A 119 -0.12 -11.75 4.17
N ASP A 120 0.08 -13.05 3.94
CA ASP A 120 -0.41 -14.14 4.78
C ASP A 120 0.77 -14.98 5.34
N PRO A 121 0.95 -15.06 6.66
CA PRO A 121 0.13 -14.42 7.70
C PRO A 121 0.34 -12.91 7.82
N ASP A 122 1.57 -12.43 7.58
CA ASP A 122 1.98 -11.04 7.75
C ASP A 122 3.24 -10.72 6.91
N LEU A 123 3.54 -9.44 6.71
CA LEU A 123 4.70 -9.00 5.94
C LEU A 123 6.03 -9.53 6.50
N ASP A 124 6.20 -9.59 7.82
CA ASP A 124 7.44 -10.07 8.45
C ASP A 124 7.73 -11.53 8.09
N SER A 125 6.70 -12.37 8.09
CA SER A 125 6.77 -13.78 7.75
C SER A 125 7.11 -13.95 6.28
N ILE A 126 6.54 -13.12 5.40
CA ILE A 126 6.86 -13.10 3.98
C ILE A 126 8.33 -12.70 3.75
N MET A 127 8.81 -11.67 4.44
CA MET A 127 10.20 -11.22 4.33
C MET A 127 11.18 -12.28 4.87
N LYS A 128 10.83 -12.98 5.96
CA LYS A 128 11.62 -14.12 6.47
C LYS A 128 11.68 -15.27 5.46
N GLN A 129 10.56 -15.60 4.81
CA GLN A 129 10.55 -16.59 3.72
C GLN A 129 11.39 -16.15 2.51
N ALA A 130 11.62 -14.85 2.33
CA ALA A 130 12.51 -14.31 1.30
C ALA A 130 13.99 -14.35 1.71
N GLY A 131 14.31 -14.88 2.89
CA GLY A 131 15.68 -15.04 3.38
C GLY A 131 16.16 -13.88 4.27
N PHE A 132 15.30 -12.94 4.64
CA PHE A 132 15.68 -11.82 5.49
C PHE A 132 15.46 -12.11 6.98
N GLU A 133 16.45 -11.74 7.81
CA GLU A 133 16.24 -11.68 9.25
C GLU A 133 15.47 -10.42 9.66
N ILE A 134 14.30 -10.64 10.26
CA ILE A 134 13.45 -9.59 10.83
C ILE A 134 13.41 -9.75 12.37
N PRO A 135 14.03 -8.82 13.12
CA PRO A 135 14.05 -8.87 14.58
C PRO A 135 12.69 -8.49 15.17
N GLU A 136 12.41 -8.89 16.41
CA GLU A 136 11.17 -8.47 17.09
C GLU A 136 11.17 -6.97 17.44
N ARG A 137 12.34 -6.41 17.76
CA ARG A 137 12.54 -5.00 18.09
C ARG A 137 13.18 -4.27 16.93
N ASN A 138 12.85 -2.99 16.76
CA ASN A 138 13.39 -2.13 15.70
C ASN A 138 13.16 -2.67 14.28
N LYS A 139 12.09 -3.45 14.07
CA LYS A 139 11.61 -3.88 12.73
C LYS A 139 11.68 -2.74 11.71
N PRO A 140 11.17 -1.53 12.01
CA PRO A 140 11.10 -0.51 10.98
C PRO A 140 12.49 -0.07 10.48
N LYS A 141 13.49 -0.03 11.37
CA LYS A 141 14.88 0.23 10.96
C LYS A 141 15.42 -0.88 10.08
N ARG A 142 15.16 -2.14 10.46
CA ARG A 142 15.61 -3.30 9.69
C ARG A 142 15.01 -3.34 8.29
N TYR A 143 13.73 -2.99 8.13
CA TYR A 143 13.09 -2.88 6.82
C TYR A 143 13.77 -1.84 5.95
N SER A 144 14.10 -0.67 6.48
CA SER A 144 14.87 0.33 5.73
C SER A 144 16.22 -0.23 5.27
N GLU A 145 16.98 -0.89 6.15
CA GLU A 145 18.26 -1.49 5.78
C GLU A 145 18.14 -2.56 4.68
N ILE A 146 17.11 -3.42 4.76
CA ILE A 146 16.85 -4.44 3.73
C ILE A 146 16.52 -3.76 2.40
N LEU A 147 15.56 -2.84 2.40
CA LEU A 147 15.10 -2.16 1.18
C LEU A 147 16.25 -1.35 0.55
N ASP A 148 17.06 -0.65 1.35
CA ASP A 148 18.23 0.10 0.88
C ASP A 148 19.33 -0.81 0.30
N SER A 149 19.35 -2.10 0.68
CA SER A 149 20.34 -3.07 0.17
C SER A 149 19.95 -3.71 -1.16
N LEU A 150 18.69 -3.57 -1.59
CA LEU A 150 18.21 -4.12 -2.86
C LEU A 150 18.72 -3.27 -4.02
N GLU A 151 19.17 -3.93 -5.09
CA GLU A 151 19.68 -3.30 -6.29
C GLU A 151 18.57 -2.80 -7.21
N SER A 152 17.34 -3.31 -7.05
CA SER A 152 16.18 -2.87 -7.85
C SER A 152 14.84 -3.30 -7.26
N VAL A 153 13.76 -2.67 -7.74
CA VAL A 153 12.39 -3.13 -7.45
C VAL A 153 12.10 -4.49 -8.09
N ASP A 154 12.79 -4.85 -9.17
CA ASP A 154 12.64 -6.17 -9.82
C ASP A 154 13.24 -7.29 -8.99
N GLU A 155 14.31 -6.99 -8.24
CA GLU A 155 14.86 -7.90 -7.24
C GLU A 155 13.84 -8.15 -6.13
N LEU A 156 13.23 -7.08 -5.59
CA LEU A 156 12.16 -7.22 -4.60
C LEU A 156 10.98 -8.05 -5.13
N GLU A 157 10.52 -7.74 -6.35
CA GLU A 157 9.43 -8.48 -7.01
C GLU A 157 9.77 -9.97 -7.12
N SER A 158 10.99 -10.28 -7.57
CA SER A 158 11.48 -11.65 -7.76
C SER A 158 11.61 -12.41 -6.43
N LEU A 159 12.12 -11.75 -5.40
CA LEU A 159 12.24 -12.33 -4.06
C LEU A 159 10.88 -12.65 -3.44
N LEU A 160 9.86 -11.84 -3.72
CA LEU A 160 8.51 -12.02 -3.20
C LEU A 160 7.63 -12.91 -4.09
N GLN A 161 8.06 -13.18 -5.32
CA GLN A 161 7.32 -14.02 -6.27
C GLN A 161 7.07 -15.43 -5.71
N GLY A 162 5.83 -15.90 -5.83
CA GLY A 162 5.41 -17.23 -5.38
C GLY A 162 5.19 -17.37 -3.88
N LYS A 163 5.34 -16.30 -3.10
CA LYS A 163 4.95 -16.25 -1.69
C LYS A 163 3.49 -15.82 -1.55
N ASP A 164 2.90 -16.06 -0.39
CA ASP A 164 1.52 -15.71 -0.09
C ASP A 164 1.36 -14.20 0.18
N THR A 165 1.68 -13.39 -0.84
CA THR A 165 1.55 -11.93 -0.83
C THR A 165 1.14 -11.38 -2.20
N ASP A 166 0.39 -10.28 -2.19
CA ASP A 166 -0.02 -9.55 -3.39
C ASP A 166 0.98 -8.44 -3.80
N ILE A 167 2.07 -8.25 -3.05
CA ILE A 167 3.06 -7.18 -3.32
C ILE A 167 3.65 -7.27 -4.74
N PRO A 168 4.03 -8.45 -5.29
CA PRO A 168 4.49 -8.54 -6.68
C PRO A 168 3.46 -8.03 -7.69
N ARG A 169 2.16 -8.31 -7.44
CA ARG A 169 1.07 -7.80 -8.28
C ARG A 169 0.95 -6.28 -8.16
N MET A 170 1.07 -5.74 -6.95
CA MET A 170 1.09 -4.28 -6.73
C MET A 170 2.23 -3.61 -7.52
N ILE A 171 3.45 -4.16 -7.45
CA ILE A 171 4.61 -3.66 -8.19
C ILE A 171 4.34 -3.63 -9.71
N ARG A 172 3.81 -4.73 -10.27
CA ARG A 172 3.46 -4.78 -11.71
C ARG A 172 2.45 -3.71 -12.11
N ILE A 173 1.38 -3.55 -11.34
CA ILE A 173 0.37 -2.52 -11.59
C ILE A 173 1.02 -1.13 -11.60
N ILE A 174 1.92 -0.84 -10.66
CA ILE A 174 2.60 0.46 -10.62
C ILE A 174 3.47 0.64 -11.88
N LYS A 175 4.28 -0.38 -12.23
CA LYS A 175 5.16 -0.34 -13.41
C LYS A 175 4.39 -0.14 -14.71
N GLU A 176 3.27 -0.83 -14.91
CA GLU A 176 2.41 -0.69 -16.10
C GLU A 176 1.91 0.75 -16.32
N HIS A 177 1.79 1.54 -15.24
CA HIS A 177 1.35 2.93 -15.29
C HIS A 177 2.51 3.94 -15.21
N CYS A 178 3.76 3.48 -15.11
CA CYS A 178 4.97 4.29 -15.07
C CYS A 178 5.80 4.04 -16.35
N PRO A 179 5.58 4.80 -17.44
CA PRO A 179 6.19 4.54 -18.75
C PRO A 179 7.72 4.75 -18.80
N ASP A 180 8.32 5.38 -17.78
CA ASP A 180 9.75 5.72 -17.77
C ASP A 180 10.68 4.55 -17.36
N PHE A 181 10.13 3.33 -17.16
CA PHE A 181 10.86 2.11 -16.73
C PHE A 181 10.76 0.94 -17.72
N GLN A 182 10.38 1.20 -18.98
CA GLN A 182 10.50 0.24 -20.09
C GLN A 182 11.78 0.44 -20.90
#